data_AF-A0A7S3YY48-F1
#
_entry.id   AF-A0A7S3YY48-F1
#
_cell.length_a   1.000
_cell.length_b   1.000
_cell.length_c   1.000
_cell.angle_alpha   90.00
_cell.angle_beta   90.00
_cell.angle_gamma   90.00
#
_symmetry.space_group_name_H-M   'P 1'
#
loop_
_entity.id
_entity.type
_entity.pdbx_description
1 polymer ?
#
loop_
_entity_poly.entity_id
_entity_poly.type
_entity_poly.pdbx_seq_one_letter_code
_entity_poly.pdbx_strand_id
1 'polypeptide(L)'
;FKWRLVPALWVPTQYAICWYAAYVWSTSEHLKTYEYVGIVVSVGILSGAIGINVAHELVHKTSSWERFLGRVLLAGVWYGHWANEHLYGHHRLVSTPYDPATSKLGESFYRFWYRSVTGTWASARAMEARRLRNTNGIIKRVISDAVFQSVIYSLAVAYGYYLSLGWYGMLFFFLQAPVAFSMLEAVNYIEHYGLYRKRRVDAPEASVLDQAHKEGNYAVIDRAYETVSPFHSWNAQHTVTNYLLLKLQRHSDHHANAARRYQVLRTFLASPQLPTGYSGCILMALCPPVWFFVMNDRVKHCHERIARVEKSGVNVFSEDFDAEARRLGSVEAALDALLAEKEERQERKIPKKNATEVCRSQSPDNRTSPTTLAPHAMSRRREKHVQNGKKGLEAREEDGRGRGRGRKPALHE
;
A
#
# COMPACT_ATOMS: atom_id res chain seq x y z
N PHE A 1 10.62 -12.73 22.00
CA PHE A 1 9.55 -13.14 22.93
C PHE A 1 8.58 -11.99 23.21
N LYS A 2 8.94 -10.99 24.05
CA LYS A 2 8.09 -9.86 24.54
C LYS A 2 6.90 -9.45 23.64
N TRP A 3 7.13 -9.01 22.39
CA TRP A 3 6.08 -8.50 21.48
C TRP A 3 4.99 -9.51 21.05
N ARG A 4 5.14 -10.82 21.30
CA ARG A 4 4.12 -11.82 20.97
C ARG A 4 3.01 -11.96 22.00
N LEU A 5 3.28 -11.62 23.26
CA LEU A 5 2.40 -12.00 24.38
C LEU A 5 1.05 -11.25 24.32
N VAL A 6 1.07 -9.94 24.10
CA VAL A 6 -0.16 -9.13 24.06
C VAL A 6 -1.09 -9.53 22.90
N PRO A 7 -0.63 -9.65 21.63
CA PRO A 7 -1.46 -10.19 20.54
C PRO A 7 -2.01 -11.60 20.81
N ALA A 8 -1.24 -12.48 21.46
CA ALA A 8 -1.67 -13.84 21.76
C ALA A 8 -2.71 -13.92 22.89
N LEU A 9 -2.56 -13.10 23.95
CA LEU A 9 -3.54 -13.01 25.05
C LEU A 9 -4.84 -12.33 24.61
N TRP A 10 -4.79 -11.40 23.65
CA TRP A 10 -6.00 -10.76 23.13
C TRP A 10 -7.00 -11.75 22.50
N VAL A 11 -6.52 -12.86 21.92
CA VAL A 11 -7.40 -13.85 21.28
C VAL A 11 -8.43 -14.45 22.24
N PRO A 12 -8.06 -15.13 23.35
CA PRO A 12 -9.05 -15.60 24.32
C PRO A 12 -9.81 -14.45 25.00
N THR A 13 -9.19 -13.29 25.23
CA THR A 13 -9.88 -12.12 25.81
C THR A 13 -11.02 -11.62 24.95
N GLN A 14 -10.84 -11.48 23.64
CA GLN A 14 -11.91 -11.06 22.74
C GLN A 14 -13.02 -12.10 22.65
N TYR A 15 -12.68 -13.39 22.54
CA TYR A 15 -13.68 -14.45 22.54
C TYR A 15 -14.48 -14.49 23.85
N ALA A 16 -13.85 -14.25 25.01
CA ALA A 16 -14.54 -14.15 26.29
C ALA A 16 -15.48 -12.92 26.36
N ILE A 17 -15.06 -11.76 25.86
CA ILE A 17 -15.88 -10.55 25.83
C ILE A 17 -17.08 -10.73 24.88
N CYS A 18 -16.85 -11.23 23.66
CA CYS A 18 -17.93 -11.46 22.70
C CYS A 18 -18.90 -12.55 23.17
N TRP A 19 -18.42 -13.61 23.83
CA TRP A 19 -19.29 -14.64 24.42
C TRP A 19 -20.09 -14.09 25.61
N TYR A 20 -19.47 -13.32 26.51
CA TYR A 20 -20.19 -12.71 27.64
C TYR A 20 -21.26 -11.73 27.16
N ALA A 21 -20.96 -10.92 26.15
CA ALA A 21 -21.94 -10.03 25.55
C ALA A 21 -23.07 -10.80 24.85
N ALA A 22 -22.76 -11.88 24.13
CA ALA A 22 -23.77 -12.77 23.55
C ALA A 22 -24.64 -13.43 24.64
N TYR A 23 -24.06 -13.82 25.78
CA TYR A 23 -24.77 -14.39 26.92
C TYR A 23 -25.76 -13.36 27.52
N VAL A 24 -25.31 -12.13 27.79
CA VAL A 24 -26.18 -11.04 28.25
C VAL A 24 -27.29 -10.76 27.23
N TRP A 25 -26.95 -10.68 25.94
CA TRP A 25 -27.89 -10.46 24.84
C TRP A 25 -28.93 -11.59 24.67
N SER A 26 -28.56 -12.83 25.01
CA SER A 26 -29.42 -14.02 24.85
C SER A 26 -30.21 -14.40 26.10
N THR A 27 -29.87 -13.86 27.28
CA THR A 27 -30.51 -14.23 28.57
C THR A 27 -31.17 -13.07 29.31
N SER A 28 -30.93 -11.82 28.92
CA SER A 28 -31.62 -10.66 29.51
C SER A 28 -32.99 -10.45 28.87
N GLU A 29 -34.06 -10.60 29.64
CA GLU A 29 -35.46 -10.35 29.19
C GLU A 29 -35.91 -8.90 29.42
N HIS A 30 -35.17 -8.13 30.22
CA HIS A 30 -35.56 -6.79 30.69
C HIS A 30 -34.96 -5.63 29.89
N LEU A 31 -34.10 -5.92 28.90
CA LEU A 31 -33.45 -4.90 28.07
C LEU A 31 -34.38 -4.38 26.98
N LYS A 32 -34.21 -3.12 26.61
CA LYS A 32 -34.94 -2.47 25.52
C LYS A 32 -34.18 -2.63 24.20
N THR A 33 -34.88 -2.50 23.08
CA THR A 33 -34.31 -2.69 21.72
C THR A 33 -33.03 -1.88 21.48
N TYR A 34 -32.96 -0.63 21.96
CA TYR A 34 -31.76 0.21 21.81
C TYR A 34 -30.56 -0.28 22.64
N GLU A 35 -30.79 -1.06 23.70
CA GLU A 35 -29.74 -1.61 24.58
C GLU A 35 -29.14 -2.86 23.94
N TYR A 36 -29.96 -3.75 23.38
CA TYR A 36 -29.47 -4.85 22.53
C TYR A 36 -28.68 -4.36 21.31
N VAL A 37 -29.14 -3.30 20.63
CA VAL A 37 -28.42 -2.65 19.53
C VAL A 37 -27.11 -2.04 20.03
N GLY A 38 -27.12 -1.39 21.20
CA GLY A 38 -25.92 -0.86 21.85
C GLY A 38 -24.86 -1.94 22.10
N ILE A 39 -25.24 -3.09 22.67
CA ILE A 39 -24.34 -4.23 22.91
C ILE A 39 -23.72 -4.72 21.58
N VAL A 40 -24.54 -4.95 20.55
CA VAL A 40 -24.08 -5.38 19.21
C VAL A 40 -23.09 -4.38 18.62
N VAL A 41 -23.41 -3.09 18.65
CA VAL A 41 -22.56 -2.03 18.09
C VAL A 41 -21.26 -1.87 18.88
N SER A 42 -21.29 -1.86 20.22
CA SER A 42 -20.10 -1.76 21.06
C SER A 42 -19.14 -2.94 20.87
N VAL A 43 -19.66 -4.17 20.81
CA VAL A 43 -18.84 -5.38 20.63
C VAL A 43 -18.31 -5.50 19.20
N GLY A 44 -19.10 -5.08 18.21
CA GLY A 44 -18.65 -4.95 16.82
C GLY A 44 -17.52 -3.94 16.69
N ILE A 45 -17.67 -2.73 17.27
CA ILE A 45 -16.63 -1.70 17.26
C ILE A 45 -15.36 -2.18 17.97
N LEU A 46 -15.47 -2.86 19.12
CA LEU A 46 -14.33 -3.46 19.82
C LEU A 46 -13.62 -4.52 18.97
N SER A 47 -14.40 -5.42 18.37
CA SER A 47 -13.90 -6.52 17.54
C SER A 47 -13.27 -6.05 16.24
N GLY A 48 -13.74 -4.93 15.67
CA GLY A 48 -13.10 -4.24 14.56
C GLY A 48 -11.84 -3.49 14.99
N ALA A 49 -12.01 -2.45 15.82
CA ALA A 49 -10.95 -1.48 16.15
C ALA A 49 -9.77 -2.05 16.95
N ILE A 50 -9.96 -3.15 17.69
CA ILE A 50 -8.85 -3.85 18.36
C ILE A 50 -8.66 -5.24 17.77
N GLY A 51 -9.74 -6.01 17.62
CA GLY A 51 -9.66 -7.41 17.17
C GLY A 51 -9.08 -7.60 15.77
N ILE A 52 -9.62 -6.90 14.77
CA ILE A 52 -9.07 -6.94 13.41
C ILE A 52 -7.66 -6.35 13.39
N ASN A 53 -7.35 -5.31 14.17
CA ASN A 53 -6.01 -4.75 14.23
C ASN A 53 -4.97 -5.71 14.83
N VAL A 54 -5.34 -6.49 15.85
CA VAL A 54 -4.49 -7.57 16.39
C VAL A 54 -4.34 -8.69 15.36
N ALA A 55 -5.42 -9.07 14.67
CA ALA A 55 -5.37 -10.04 13.59
C ALA A 55 -4.48 -9.57 12.42
N HIS A 56 -4.56 -8.28 12.07
CA HIS A 56 -3.76 -7.61 11.06
C HIS A 56 -2.26 -7.66 11.42
N GLU A 57 -1.86 -7.38 12.67
CA GLU A 57 -0.46 -7.64 13.07
C GLU A 57 -0.12 -9.11 12.83
N LEU A 58 -0.94 -10.03 13.35
CA LEU A 58 -0.67 -11.47 13.38
C LEU A 58 -0.55 -12.12 11.99
N VAL A 59 -1.39 -11.75 11.02
CA VAL A 59 -1.35 -12.35 9.66
C VAL A 59 -0.09 -11.99 8.87
N HIS A 60 0.52 -10.83 9.13
CA HIS A 60 1.79 -10.41 8.49
C HIS A 60 3.04 -11.12 9.04
N LYS A 61 2.93 -12.03 10.02
CA LYS A 61 4.10 -12.65 10.67
C LYS A 61 4.49 -13.97 10.01
N THR A 62 5.79 -14.24 9.95
CA THR A 62 6.33 -15.46 9.31
C THR A 62 5.92 -16.74 10.04
N SER A 63 5.69 -16.68 11.36
CA SER A 63 5.23 -17.82 12.16
C SER A 63 3.85 -18.32 11.70
N SER A 64 3.72 -19.64 11.56
CA SER A 64 2.44 -20.31 11.32
C SER A 64 1.46 -20.11 12.49
N TRP A 65 1.95 -20.16 13.73
CA TRP A 65 1.15 -19.96 14.94
C TRP A 65 0.54 -18.56 15.02
N GLU A 66 1.35 -17.51 14.78
CA GLU A 66 0.82 -16.14 14.75
C GLU A 66 -0.24 -15.97 13.65
N ARG A 67 0.02 -16.49 12.44
CA ARG A 67 -0.96 -16.45 11.34
C ARG A 67 -2.24 -17.26 11.62
N PHE A 68 -2.15 -18.36 12.37
CA PHE A 68 -3.31 -19.11 12.83
C PHE A 68 -4.16 -18.29 13.81
N LEU A 69 -3.53 -17.68 14.83
CA LEU A 69 -4.22 -16.80 15.78
C LEU A 69 -4.93 -15.62 15.09
N GLY A 70 -4.29 -15.00 14.09
CA GLY A 70 -4.92 -13.96 13.27
C GLY A 70 -6.14 -14.45 12.49
N ARG A 71 -6.08 -15.67 11.94
CA ARG A 71 -7.24 -16.30 11.26
C ARG A 71 -8.38 -16.64 12.22
N VAL A 72 -8.06 -17.07 13.45
CA VAL A 72 -9.05 -17.33 14.51
C VAL A 72 -9.76 -16.04 14.93
N LEU A 73 -9.05 -14.92 15.06
CA LEU A 73 -9.69 -13.62 15.32
C LEU A 73 -10.63 -13.21 14.18
N LEU A 74 -10.19 -13.32 12.92
CA LEU A 74 -11.02 -12.93 11.77
C LEU A 74 -12.23 -13.86 11.54
N ALA A 75 -12.17 -15.12 11.96
CA ALA A 75 -13.33 -16.01 12.01
C ALA A 75 -14.40 -15.52 13.01
N GLY A 76 -13.97 -14.88 14.11
CA GLY A 76 -14.83 -14.22 15.11
C GLY A 76 -15.64 -13.01 14.57
N VAL A 77 -15.32 -12.54 13.37
CA VAL A 77 -15.99 -11.41 12.69
C VAL A 77 -16.39 -11.74 11.24
N TRP A 78 -16.44 -13.03 10.87
CA TRP A 78 -16.81 -13.52 9.53
C TRP A 78 -15.95 -12.96 8.37
N TYR A 79 -14.76 -12.40 8.65
CA TYR A 79 -13.92 -11.69 7.67
C TYR A 79 -12.60 -12.40 7.37
N GLY A 80 -12.50 -13.71 7.64
CA GLY A 80 -11.26 -14.48 7.48
C GLY A 80 -10.68 -14.56 6.06
N HIS A 81 -11.47 -14.29 5.03
CA HIS A 81 -10.99 -14.24 3.64
C HIS A 81 -10.02 -13.07 3.40
N TRP A 82 -10.22 -11.94 4.10
CA TRP A 82 -9.38 -10.76 4.03
C TRP A 82 -7.93 -11.05 4.44
N ALA A 83 -7.67 -12.03 5.31
CA ALA A 83 -6.30 -12.47 5.62
C ALA A 83 -5.51 -12.96 4.39
N ASN A 84 -6.19 -13.49 3.38
CA ASN A 84 -5.58 -13.97 2.15
C ASN A 84 -5.49 -12.85 1.10
N GLU A 85 -6.52 -12.01 1.03
CA GLU A 85 -6.57 -10.80 0.20
C GLU A 85 -5.42 -9.85 0.61
N HIS A 86 -5.43 -9.36 1.84
CA HIS A 86 -4.57 -8.29 2.32
C HIS A 86 -3.08 -8.56 2.08
N LEU A 87 -2.64 -9.79 2.38
CA LEU A 87 -1.24 -10.21 2.28
C LEU A 87 -0.69 -10.28 0.84
N TYR A 88 -1.55 -10.48 -0.16
CA TYR A 88 -1.13 -10.88 -1.51
C TYR A 88 -1.86 -10.11 -2.64
N GLY A 89 -2.92 -9.38 -2.31
CA GLY A 89 -3.78 -8.52 -3.13
C GLY A 89 -3.58 -7.07 -2.75
N HIS A 90 -4.34 -6.53 -1.79
CA HIS A 90 -4.25 -5.13 -1.37
C HIS A 90 -2.80 -4.64 -1.13
N HIS A 91 -1.93 -5.33 -0.37
CA HIS A 91 -0.53 -4.87 -0.18
C HIS A 91 0.30 -4.76 -1.48
N ARG A 92 -0.13 -5.37 -2.59
CA ARG A 92 0.46 -5.21 -3.94
C ARG A 92 -0.28 -4.22 -4.81
N LEU A 93 -1.59 -4.07 -4.62
CA LEU A 93 -2.48 -3.28 -5.47
C LEU A 93 -2.83 -1.91 -4.88
N VAL A 94 -2.52 -1.66 -3.61
CA VAL A 94 -2.78 -0.41 -2.88
C VAL A 94 -2.38 0.81 -3.71
N SER A 95 -3.23 1.83 -3.70
CA SER A 95 -3.13 3.03 -4.53
C SER A 95 -3.14 2.77 -6.04
N THR A 96 -3.67 1.64 -6.53
CA THR A 96 -3.94 1.40 -7.96
C THR A 96 -5.44 1.26 -8.24
N PRO A 97 -5.90 1.45 -9.50
CA PRO A 97 -7.32 1.25 -9.87
C PRO A 97 -7.84 -0.19 -9.67
N TYR A 98 -6.95 -1.16 -9.46
CA TYR A 98 -7.26 -2.59 -9.32
C TYR A 98 -7.48 -3.04 -7.88
N ASP A 99 -7.24 -2.18 -6.89
CA ASP A 99 -7.46 -2.51 -5.48
C ASP A 99 -8.91 -2.20 -5.04
N PRO A 100 -9.66 -3.20 -4.53
CA PRO A 100 -10.95 -2.98 -3.89
C PRO A 100 -10.88 -1.97 -2.72
N ALA A 101 -9.82 -2.03 -1.91
CA ALA A 101 -9.68 -1.29 -0.66
C ALA A 101 -9.03 0.11 -0.81
N THR A 102 -8.60 0.50 -2.02
CA THR A 102 -8.17 1.87 -2.32
C THR A 102 -9.39 2.74 -2.62
N SER A 103 -9.68 3.70 -1.75
CA SER A 103 -10.83 4.61 -1.85
C SER A 103 -10.59 5.78 -2.81
N LYS A 104 -11.56 6.06 -3.69
CA LYS A 104 -11.37 7.02 -4.78
C LYS A 104 -11.70 8.44 -4.34
N LEU A 105 -11.01 9.43 -4.90
CA LEU A 105 -11.36 10.85 -4.71
C LEU A 105 -12.81 11.11 -5.15
N GLY A 106 -13.64 11.63 -4.24
CA GLY A 106 -15.08 11.86 -4.46
C GLY A 106 -15.97 10.62 -4.32
N GLU A 107 -15.44 9.45 -3.99
CA GLU A 107 -16.24 8.25 -3.67
C GLU A 107 -16.68 8.31 -2.21
N SER A 108 -17.99 8.16 -1.96
CA SER A 108 -18.53 8.11 -0.60
C SER A 108 -18.20 6.79 0.09
N PHE A 109 -18.10 6.80 1.43
CA PHE A 109 -17.83 5.60 2.22
C PHE A 109 -18.78 4.45 1.87
N TYR A 110 -20.07 4.70 1.68
CA TYR A 110 -21.04 3.64 1.33
C TYR A 110 -20.78 2.99 -0.04
N ARG A 111 -20.39 3.79 -1.04
CA ARG A 111 -20.02 3.27 -2.38
C ARG A 111 -18.71 2.50 -2.34
N PHE A 112 -17.74 3.01 -1.58
CA PHE A 112 -16.49 2.33 -1.30
C PHE A 112 -16.74 0.99 -0.59
N TRP A 113 -17.49 0.98 0.52
CA TRP A 113 -17.74 -0.20 1.35
C TRP A 113 -18.29 -1.36 0.51
N TYR A 114 -19.31 -1.11 -0.32
CA TYR A 114 -19.88 -2.14 -1.19
C TYR A 114 -18.84 -2.66 -2.19
N ARG A 115 -18.06 -1.76 -2.83
CA ARG A 115 -17.01 -2.10 -3.79
C ARG A 115 -15.84 -2.87 -3.14
N SER A 116 -15.47 -2.49 -1.91
CA SER A 116 -14.39 -3.12 -1.14
C SER A 116 -14.83 -4.51 -0.69
N VAL A 117 -15.89 -4.64 0.11
CA VAL A 117 -16.37 -5.93 0.66
C VAL A 117 -16.65 -6.98 -0.43
N THR A 118 -17.24 -6.59 -1.56
CA THR A 118 -17.48 -7.52 -2.68
C THR A 118 -16.23 -7.79 -3.51
N GLY A 119 -15.38 -6.77 -3.69
CA GLY A 119 -14.14 -6.86 -4.46
C GLY A 119 -13.03 -7.64 -3.74
N THR A 120 -12.87 -7.49 -2.43
CA THR A 120 -11.90 -8.24 -1.61
C THR A 120 -12.24 -9.73 -1.59
N TRP A 121 -13.53 -10.08 -1.49
CA TRP A 121 -14.00 -11.46 -1.65
C TRP A 121 -13.67 -12.02 -3.04
N ALA A 122 -14.00 -11.29 -4.10
CA ALA A 122 -13.73 -11.71 -5.49
C ALA A 122 -12.21 -11.84 -5.75
N SER A 123 -11.42 -10.89 -5.25
CA SER A 123 -9.95 -10.88 -5.28
C SER A 123 -9.40 -12.15 -4.63
N ALA A 124 -9.76 -12.40 -3.36
CA ALA A 124 -9.35 -13.58 -2.61
C ALA A 124 -9.70 -14.90 -3.33
N ARG A 125 -10.88 -14.99 -3.99
CA ARG A 125 -11.23 -16.16 -4.81
C ARG A 125 -10.38 -16.30 -6.07
N ALA A 126 -10.10 -15.22 -6.80
CA ALA A 126 -9.29 -15.25 -8.01
C ALA A 126 -7.83 -15.65 -7.74
N MET A 127 -7.23 -15.05 -6.71
CA MET A 127 -5.88 -15.37 -6.23
C MET A 127 -5.75 -16.84 -5.83
N GLU A 128 -6.75 -17.35 -5.10
CA GLU A 128 -6.73 -18.70 -4.55
C GLU A 128 -6.99 -19.76 -5.63
N ALA A 129 -7.88 -19.47 -6.59
CA ALA A 129 -8.04 -20.27 -7.80
C ALA A 129 -6.73 -20.34 -8.62
N ARG A 130 -6.00 -19.22 -8.75
CA ARG A 130 -4.67 -19.21 -9.40
C ARG A 130 -3.68 -20.10 -8.65
N ARG A 131 -3.58 -19.94 -7.34
CA ARG A 131 -2.66 -20.71 -6.47
C ARG A 131 -2.95 -22.21 -6.52
N LEU A 132 -4.22 -22.59 -6.60
CA LEU A 132 -4.67 -23.99 -6.59
C LEU A 132 -4.77 -24.63 -7.98
N ARG A 133 -4.61 -23.89 -9.08
CA ARG A 133 -4.73 -24.38 -10.47
C ARG A 133 -3.97 -25.71 -10.70
N ASN A 134 -2.73 -25.76 -10.23
CA ASN A 134 -1.81 -26.89 -10.38
C ASN A 134 -1.85 -27.90 -9.21
N THR A 135 -2.87 -27.82 -8.33
CA THR A 135 -3.03 -28.77 -7.21
C THR A 135 -3.83 -30.00 -7.66
N ASN A 136 -3.16 -31.15 -7.72
CA ASN A 136 -3.76 -32.44 -8.04
C ASN A 136 -4.63 -32.97 -6.88
N GLY A 137 -5.78 -33.54 -7.21
CA GLY A 137 -6.75 -34.13 -6.26
C GLY A 137 -7.74 -33.11 -5.69
N ILE A 138 -9.04 -33.40 -5.82
CA ILE A 138 -10.13 -32.51 -5.36
C ILE A 138 -10.07 -32.29 -3.85
N ILE A 139 -9.93 -33.36 -3.07
CA ILE A 139 -9.83 -33.30 -1.60
C ILE A 139 -8.66 -32.41 -1.17
N LYS A 140 -7.47 -32.61 -1.76
CA LYS A 140 -6.28 -31.77 -1.47
C LYS A 140 -6.52 -30.31 -1.85
N ARG A 141 -7.20 -30.04 -2.96
CA ARG A 141 -7.56 -28.69 -3.40
C ARG A 141 -8.47 -27.99 -2.40
N VAL A 142 -9.56 -28.65 -1.97
CA VAL A 142 -10.54 -28.09 -1.02
C VAL A 142 -9.92 -27.86 0.37
N ILE A 143 -9.19 -28.84 0.91
CA ILE A 143 -8.53 -28.70 2.23
C ILE A 143 -7.44 -27.62 2.19
N SER A 144 -6.81 -27.39 1.04
CA SER A 144 -5.81 -26.33 0.86
C SER A 144 -6.40 -24.94 0.64
N ASP A 145 -7.70 -24.79 0.32
CA ASP A 145 -8.32 -23.51 -0.03
C ASP A 145 -8.53 -22.65 1.22
N ALA A 146 -7.70 -21.61 1.37
CA ALA A 146 -7.64 -20.73 2.52
C ALA A 146 -8.89 -19.86 2.69
N VAL A 147 -9.62 -19.57 1.61
CA VAL A 147 -10.89 -18.83 1.71
C VAL A 147 -12.00 -19.79 2.14
N PHE A 148 -12.02 -21.02 1.62
CA PHE A 148 -12.92 -22.08 2.10
C PHE A 148 -12.68 -22.39 3.58
N GLN A 149 -11.41 -22.57 4.00
CA GLN A 149 -11.01 -22.68 5.41
C GLN A 149 -11.58 -21.52 6.24
N SER A 150 -11.51 -20.29 5.74
CA SER A 150 -12.01 -19.11 6.46
C SER A 150 -13.52 -19.13 6.69
N VAL A 151 -14.30 -19.66 5.73
CA VAL A 151 -15.74 -19.89 5.90
C VAL A 151 -16.00 -20.99 6.91
N ILE A 152 -15.29 -22.12 6.83
CA ILE A 152 -15.43 -23.24 7.78
C ILE A 152 -15.08 -22.81 9.21
N TYR A 153 -14.03 -22.00 9.41
CA TYR A 153 -13.69 -21.46 10.73
C TYR A 153 -14.77 -20.51 11.24
N SER A 154 -15.31 -19.62 10.38
CA SER A 154 -16.37 -18.68 10.78
C SER A 154 -17.69 -19.40 11.09
N LEU A 155 -18.02 -20.46 10.35
CA LEU A 155 -19.14 -21.37 10.65
C LEU A 155 -18.94 -22.14 11.95
N ALA A 156 -17.73 -22.64 12.23
CA ALA A 156 -17.42 -23.32 13.49
C ALA A 156 -17.58 -22.40 14.70
N VAL A 157 -17.20 -21.12 14.56
CA VAL A 157 -17.46 -20.09 15.58
C VAL A 157 -18.95 -19.84 15.76
N ALA A 158 -19.70 -19.60 14.67
CA ALA A 158 -21.15 -19.41 14.71
C ALA A 158 -21.88 -20.60 15.37
N TYR A 159 -21.46 -21.83 15.05
CA TYR A 159 -21.98 -23.05 15.66
C TYR A 159 -21.58 -23.20 17.14
N GLY A 160 -20.42 -22.69 17.55
CA GLY A 160 -20.05 -22.59 18.97
C GLY A 160 -20.96 -21.64 19.77
N TYR A 161 -21.38 -20.53 19.17
CA TYR A 161 -22.42 -19.67 19.75
C TYR A 161 -23.77 -20.41 19.80
N TYR A 162 -24.16 -21.12 18.74
CA TYR A 162 -25.39 -21.92 18.73
C TYR A 162 -25.42 -23.01 19.82
N LEU A 163 -24.32 -23.75 20.00
CA LEU A 163 -24.22 -24.81 21.00
C LEU A 163 -24.22 -24.30 22.46
N SER A 164 -23.82 -23.05 22.69
CA SER A 164 -23.73 -22.48 24.05
C SER A 164 -24.89 -21.55 24.43
N LEU A 165 -25.55 -20.92 23.45
CA LEU A 165 -26.54 -19.85 23.65
C LEU A 165 -27.73 -19.95 22.67
N GLY A 166 -27.87 -21.07 21.96
CA GLY A 166 -28.96 -21.31 21.00
C GLY A 166 -28.93 -20.37 19.80
N TRP A 167 -30.08 -20.27 19.11
CA TRP A 167 -30.23 -19.39 17.94
C TRP A 167 -29.90 -17.92 18.27
N TYR A 168 -30.22 -17.45 19.48
CA TYR A 168 -29.96 -16.07 19.90
C TYR A 168 -28.46 -15.73 19.91
N GLY A 169 -27.60 -16.55 20.53
CA GLY A 169 -26.16 -16.30 20.51
C GLY A 169 -25.56 -16.33 19.09
N MET A 170 -26.07 -17.21 18.23
CA MET A 170 -25.63 -17.25 16.82
C MET A 170 -26.09 -16.03 16.03
N LEU A 171 -27.31 -15.54 16.27
CA LEU A 171 -27.83 -14.30 15.68
C LEU A 171 -27.00 -13.09 16.14
N PHE A 172 -26.65 -13.00 17.43
CA PHE A 172 -25.73 -11.97 17.93
C PHE A 172 -24.39 -11.96 17.17
N PHE A 173 -23.78 -13.14 16.97
CA PHE A 173 -22.53 -13.27 16.20
C PHE A 173 -22.66 -12.69 14.78
N PHE A 174 -23.75 -13.01 14.06
CA PHE A 174 -24.01 -12.50 12.72
C PHE A 174 -24.38 -11.00 12.68
N LEU A 175 -24.87 -10.42 13.77
CA LEU A 175 -25.18 -8.99 13.88
C LEU A 175 -23.94 -8.14 14.20
N GLN A 176 -23.03 -8.61 15.06
CA GLN A 176 -21.81 -7.85 15.39
C GLN A 176 -20.74 -7.90 14.30
N ALA A 177 -20.67 -9.00 13.52
CA ALA A 177 -19.66 -9.19 12.49
C ALA A 177 -19.67 -8.09 11.39
N PRO A 178 -20.82 -7.70 10.81
CA PRO A 178 -20.93 -6.55 9.90
C PRO A 178 -20.41 -5.24 10.49
N VAL A 179 -20.68 -4.96 11.76
CA VAL A 179 -20.14 -3.75 12.43
C VAL A 179 -18.62 -3.84 12.54
N ALA A 180 -18.10 -5.01 12.93
CA ALA A 180 -16.66 -5.23 13.09
C ALA A 180 -15.86 -5.09 11.79
N PHE A 181 -16.28 -5.73 10.69
CA PHE A 181 -15.58 -5.55 9.41
C PHE A 181 -15.86 -4.18 8.76
N SER A 182 -16.99 -3.54 9.04
CA SER A 182 -17.21 -2.15 8.60
C SER A 182 -16.26 -1.15 9.26
N MET A 183 -15.76 -1.42 10.47
CA MET A 183 -14.69 -0.61 11.07
C MET A 183 -13.36 -0.76 10.31
N LEU A 184 -13.01 -1.98 9.85
CA LEU A 184 -11.85 -2.20 8.98
C LEU A 184 -12.02 -1.46 7.65
N GLU A 185 -13.18 -1.56 7.01
CA GLU A 185 -13.41 -0.85 5.74
C GLU A 185 -13.46 0.67 5.93
N ALA A 186 -13.92 1.18 7.07
CA ALA A 186 -13.82 2.61 7.39
C ALA A 186 -12.36 3.05 7.59
N VAL A 187 -11.50 2.16 8.12
CA VAL A 187 -10.05 2.37 8.22
C VAL A 187 -9.40 2.37 6.83
N ASN A 188 -9.60 1.33 6.01
CA ASN A 188 -9.14 1.29 4.60
C ASN A 188 -9.57 2.57 3.83
N TYR A 189 -10.82 2.99 4.00
CA TYR A 189 -11.39 4.16 3.33
C TYR A 189 -10.64 5.45 3.66
N ILE A 190 -10.33 5.71 4.94
CA ILE A 190 -9.60 6.94 5.33
C ILE A 190 -8.11 6.82 5.05
N GLU A 191 -7.55 5.62 5.09
CA GLU A 191 -6.13 5.34 4.89
C GLU A 191 -5.66 5.55 3.44
N HIS A 192 -6.50 5.31 2.44
CA HIS A 192 -6.12 5.38 1.03
C HIS A 192 -6.84 6.48 0.22
N TYR A 193 -7.62 7.35 0.88
CA TYR A 193 -8.53 8.27 0.21
C TYR A 193 -7.85 9.17 -0.82
N GLY A 194 -8.16 8.91 -2.10
CA GLY A 194 -7.72 9.70 -3.24
C GLY A 194 -6.23 9.58 -3.60
N LEU A 195 -5.46 8.74 -2.91
CA LEU A 195 -4.00 8.59 -3.14
C LEU A 195 -3.72 7.51 -4.17
N TYR A 196 -2.97 7.84 -5.23
CA TYR A 196 -2.68 6.92 -6.33
C TYR A 196 -1.19 6.83 -6.69
N ARG A 197 -0.75 5.61 -6.98
CA ARG A 197 0.52 5.28 -7.62
C ARG A 197 0.47 5.63 -9.10
N LYS A 198 1.55 6.17 -9.63
CA LYS A 198 1.76 6.38 -11.06
C LYS A 198 1.99 5.05 -11.77
N ARG A 199 1.29 4.86 -12.89
CA ARG A 199 1.58 3.79 -13.86
C ARG A 199 2.93 4.10 -14.51
N ARG A 200 3.81 3.12 -14.59
CA ARG A 200 5.16 3.25 -15.19
C ARG A 200 5.06 3.43 -16.70
N VAL A 201 6.04 4.09 -17.32
CA VAL A 201 6.04 4.39 -18.77
C VAL A 201 6.15 3.10 -19.61
N ASP A 202 6.84 2.09 -19.09
CA ASP A 202 7.01 0.74 -19.64
C ASP A 202 5.95 -0.26 -19.13
N ALA A 203 4.82 0.22 -18.59
CA ALA A 203 3.75 -0.64 -18.09
C ALA A 203 3.03 -1.41 -19.22
N PRO A 204 2.73 -2.71 -19.03
CA PRO A 204 1.89 -3.47 -19.96
C PRO A 204 0.54 -2.81 -20.23
N GLU A 205 -0.06 -3.11 -21.38
CA GLU A 205 -1.34 -2.51 -21.78
C GLU A 205 -2.50 -2.83 -20.83
N ALA A 206 -3.48 -1.92 -20.77
CA ALA A 206 -4.60 -2.02 -19.84
C ALA A 206 -5.35 -3.37 -19.95
N SER A 207 -5.54 -3.87 -21.18
CA SER A 207 -6.14 -5.19 -21.44
C SER A 207 -5.34 -6.37 -20.85
N VAL A 208 -4.01 -6.26 -20.79
CA VAL A 208 -3.12 -7.24 -20.16
C VAL A 208 -3.25 -7.17 -18.63
N LEU A 209 -3.38 -5.96 -18.08
CA LEU A 209 -3.60 -5.75 -16.64
C LEU A 209 -4.99 -6.22 -16.19
N ASP A 210 -6.03 -5.98 -16.99
CA ASP A 210 -7.40 -6.46 -16.76
C ASP A 210 -7.50 -7.98 -16.80
N GLN A 211 -6.81 -8.63 -17.75
CA GLN A 211 -6.72 -10.09 -17.81
C GLN A 211 -5.90 -10.63 -16.62
N ALA A 212 -4.77 -10.01 -16.28
CA ALA A 212 -4.01 -10.35 -15.09
C ALA A 212 -4.85 -10.19 -13.81
N HIS A 213 -5.75 -9.21 -13.75
CA HIS A 213 -6.65 -9.00 -12.62
C HIS A 213 -7.67 -10.15 -12.50
N LYS A 214 -8.36 -10.50 -13.60
CA LYS A 214 -9.31 -11.62 -13.65
C LYS A 214 -8.70 -12.96 -13.27
N GLU A 215 -7.41 -13.17 -13.60
CA GLU A 215 -6.69 -14.40 -13.22
C GLU A 215 -5.99 -14.36 -11.85
N GLY A 216 -6.18 -13.33 -11.01
CA GLY A 216 -5.49 -13.20 -9.73
C GLY A 216 -3.96 -13.02 -9.83
N ASN A 217 -3.46 -12.54 -10.96
CA ASN A 217 -2.03 -12.43 -11.30
C ASN A 217 -1.41 -11.09 -10.87
N TYR A 218 -1.69 -10.65 -9.65
CA TYR A 218 -1.46 -9.27 -9.20
C TYR A 218 0.01 -8.83 -9.19
N ALA A 219 0.96 -9.76 -9.22
CA ALA A 219 2.38 -9.45 -9.41
C ALA A 219 2.72 -8.86 -10.80
N VAL A 220 1.86 -9.02 -11.82
CA VAL A 220 1.99 -8.30 -13.10
C VAL A 220 1.50 -6.87 -12.99
N ILE A 221 0.40 -6.65 -12.27
CA ILE A 221 -0.20 -5.33 -12.05
C ILE A 221 0.74 -4.48 -11.18
N ASP A 222 1.23 -5.02 -10.07
CA ASP A 222 2.16 -4.34 -9.15
C ASP A 222 3.39 -3.76 -9.89
N ARG A 223 4.01 -4.53 -10.80
CA ARG A 223 5.15 -4.08 -11.63
C ARG A 223 4.79 -3.05 -12.72
N ALA A 224 3.50 -2.83 -12.99
CA ALA A 224 3.02 -1.79 -13.89
C ALA A 224 2.91 -0.42 -13.21
N TYR A 225 3.05 -0.34 -11.89
CA TYR A 225 3.01 0.89 -11.10
C TYR A 225 4.34 1.12 -10.35
N GLU A 226 4.59 2.34 -9.90
CA GLU A 226 5.74 2.65 -9.04
C GLU A 226 5.65 1.90 -7.70
N THR A 227 6.77 1.77 -6.98
CA THR A 227 6.82 1.00 -5.72
C THR A 227 5.96 1.65 -4.63
N VAL A 228 5.28 0.82 -3.84
CA VAL A 228 4.54 1.27 -2.64
C VAL A 228 5.50 2.03 -1.70
N SER A 229 5.03 3.13 -1.12
CA SER A 229 5.86 4.10 -0.40
C SER A 229 5.02 4.82 0.67
N PRO A 230 5.62 5.57 1.59
CA PRO A 230 4.88 6.34 2.59
C PRO A 230 3.98 7.46 2.03
N PHE A 231 4.00 7.73 0.71
CA PHE A 231 3.04 8.63 0.08
C PHE A 231 1.70 7.96 -0.29
N HIS A 232 1.65 6.62 -0.33
CA HIS A 232 0.49 5.84 -0.78
C HIS A 232 -0.48 5.46 0.36
N SER A 233 -0.40 6.16 1.49
CA SER A 233 -1.35 6.06 2.60
C SER A 233 -1.28 7.24 3.55
N TRP A 234 -2.44 7.65 4.05
CA TRP A 234 -2.60 8.61 5.13
C TRP A 234 -2.13 8.03 6.48
N ASN A 235 -1.44 8.86 7.25
CA ASN A 235 -0.83 8.56 8.56
C ASN A 235 -1.61 9.29 9.67
N ALA A 236 -1.50 8.85 10.92
CA ALA A 236 -1.94 9.66 12.06
C ALA A 236 -1.04 9.48 13.29
N GLN A 237 -0.60 10.61 13.87
CA GLN A 237 0.45 10.64 14.90
C GLN A 237 -0.08 10.71 16.34
N HIS A 238 -1.40 10.67 16.54
CA HIS A 238 -2.01 10.87 17.86
C HIS A 238 -1.67 9.74 18.83
N THR A 239 -1.01 10.08 19.93
CA THR A 239 -0.40 9.13 20.87
C THR A 239 -1.38 8.11 21.45
N VAL A 240 -2.53 8.56 21.95
CA VAL A 240 -3.51 7.69 22.65
C VAL A 240 -4.09 6.63 21.70
N THR A 241 -4.55 7.02 20.51
CA THR A 241 -5.05 6.08 19.50
C THR A 241 -3.93 5.23 18.91
N ASN A 242 -2.69 5.71 18.88
CA ASN A 242 -1.52 4.87 18.56
C ASN A 242 -1.23 3.80 19.63
N TYR A 243 -1.59 3.98 20.91
CA TYR A 243 -1.48 2.89 21.89
C TYR A 243 -2.65 1.90 21.78
N LEU A 244 -3.89 2.40 21.62
CA LEU A 244 -5.10 1.55 21.52
C LEU A 244 -5.13 0.70 20.25
N LEU A 245 -4.83 1.29 19.08
CA LEU A 245 -4.85 0.62 17.78
C LEU A 245 -3.50 -0.08 17.46
N LEU A 246 -2.72 -0.42 18.50
CA LEU A 246 -1.37 -1.00 18.41
C LEU A 246 -0.46 -0.32 17.35
N LYS A 247 -0.48 1.01 17.24
CA LYS A 247 0.27 1.82 16.26
C LYS A 247 -0.05 1.57 14.78
N LEU A 248 -1.19 0.95 14.43
CA LEU A 248 -1.65 0.82 13.04
C LEU A 248 -1.63 2.16 12.30
N GLN A 249 -1.94 3.25 13.01
CA GLN A 249 -1.96 4.62 12.48
C GLN A 249 -0.64 5.09 11.80
N ARG A 250 0.47 4.36 12.01
CA ARG A 250 1.73 4.50 11.28
C ARG A 250 1.69 3.80 9.91
N HIS A 251 0.54 3.83 9.24
CA HIS A 251 0.18 3.00 8.10
C HIS A 251 1.11 3.18 6.89
N SER A 252 1.60 4.40 6.69
CA SER A 252 2.57 4.75 5.65
C SER A 252 3.90 3.97 5.76
N ASP A 253 4.36 3.64 6.97
CA ASP A 253 5.50 2.73 7.17
C ASP A 253 5.07 1.26 7.12
N HIS A 254 3.82 0.94 7.49
CA HIS A 254 3.30 -0.42 7.37
C HIS A 254 3.23 -0.87 5.91
N HIS A 255 2.73 -0.05 4.99
CA HIS A 255 2.70 -0.38 3.56
C HIS A 255 4.08 -0.43 2.92
N ALA A 256 5.03 0.40 3.38
CA ALA A 256 6.42 0.32 2.94
C ALA A 256 7.19 -0.89 3.52
N ASN A 257 6.79 -1.39 4.70
CA ASN A 257 7.54 -2.39 5.47
C ASN A 257 6.63 -3.43 6.17
N ALA A 258 5.68 -4.06 5.46
CA ALA A 258 4.57 -4.82 6.07
C ALA A 258 4.95 -5.92 7.09
N ALA A 259 6.12 -6.55 6.94
CA ALA A 259 6.64 -7.55 7.89
C ALA A 259 7.10 -6.96 9.25
N ARG A 260 7.36 -5.64 9.32
CA ARG A 260 7.76 -4.92 10.53
C ARG A 260 6.66 -5.03 11.58
N ARG A 261 7.03 -5.21 12.85
CA ARG A 261 6.05 -5.20 13.95
C ARG A 261 5.58 -3.78 14.23
N TYR A 262 4.30 -3.63 14.57
CA TYR A 262 3.73 -2.30 14.75
C TYR A 262 4.42 -1.46 15.83
N GLN A 263 4.88 -2.09 16.91
CA GLN A 263 5.51 -1.39 18.03
C GLN A 263 6.78 -0.64 17.61
N VAL A 264 7.40 -1.04 16.49
CA VAL A 264 8.61 -0.43 15.88
C VAL A 264 8.36 0.19 14.48
N LEU A 265 7.10 0.38 14.06
CA LEU A 265 6.81 1.18 12.87
C LEU A 265 7.30 2.62 13.05
N ARG A 266 7.80 3.21 11.97
CA ARG A 266 8.26 4.61 11.88
C ARG A 266 7.09 5.54 11.60
N THR A 267 7.30 6.82 11.85
CA THR A 267 6.42 7.91 11.42
C THR A 267 7.26 8.83 10.55
N PHE A 268 6.69 9.33 9.46
CA PHE A 268 7.36 10.25 8.54
C PHE A 268 6.50 11.50 8.40
N LEU A 269 7.03 12.69 8.68
CA LEU A 269 6.26 13.93 8.61
C LEU A 269 5.84 14.26 7.17
N ALA A 270 6.65 13.89 6.19
CA ALA A 270 6.36 14.09 4.77
C ALA A 270 5.18 13.25 4.23
N SER A 271 4.82 12.12 4.87
CA SER A 271 3.65 11.34 4.48
C SER A 271 2.34 12.14 4.62
N PRO A 272 1.27 11.85 3.86
CA PRO A 272 -0.03 12.45 4.06
C PRO A 272 -0.51 12.23 5.52
N GLN A 273 -1.08 13.25 6.16
CA GLN A 273 -1.51 13.17 7.57
C GLN A 273 -3.02 13.42 7.69
N LEU A 274 -3.72 12.54 8.42
CA LEU A 274 -5.14 12.73 8.73
C LEU A 274 -5.34 13.91 9.70
N PRO A 275 -6.37 14.75 9.51
CA PRO A 275 -6.55 15.99 10.30
C PRO A 275 -6.91 15.77 11.77
N THR A 276 -7.56 14.65 12.11
CA THR A 276 -8.14 14.40 13.45
C THR A 276 -7.85 12.99 13.98
N GLY A 277 -6.95 12.24 13.31
CA GLY A 277 -6.77 10.81 13.56
C GLY A 277 -8.01 9.97 13.21
N TYR A 278 -7.89 8.66 13.45
CA TYR A 278 -8.80 7.67 12.86
C TYR A 278 -10.25 7.85 13.34
N SER A 279 -10.48 8.02 14.64
CA SER A 279 -11.84 8.15 15.19
C SER A 279 -12.60 9.35 14.61
N GLY A 280 -11.96 10.52 14.52
CA GLY A 280 -12.59 11.70 13.91
C GLY A 280 -12.79 11.52 12.39
N CYS A 281 -11.81 10.93 11.69
CA CYS A 281 -11.91 10.68 10.26
C CYS A 281 -12.99 9.65 9.89
N ILE A 282 -13.19 8.59 10.69
CA ILE A 282 -14.28 7.62 10.50
C ILE A 282 -15.63 8.32 10.67
N LEU A 283 -15.81 9.14 11.71
CA LEU A 283 -17.05 9.89 11.93
C LEU A 283 -17.32 10.90 10.80
N MET A 284 -16.29 11.56 10.25
CA MET A 284 -16.45 12.42 9.08
C MET A 284 -16.76 11.61 7.80
N ALA A 285 -16.14 10.44 7.59
CA ALA A 285 -16.35 9.57 6.44
C ALA A 285 -17.80 9.04 6.34
N LEU A 286 -18.45 8.80 7.49
CA LEU A 286 -19.88 8.47 7.57
C LEU A 286 -20.80 9.63 7.18
N CYS A 287 -20.28 10.85 7.06
CA CYS A 287 -20.99 12.04 6.60
C CYS A 287 -20.33 12.60 5.32
N PRO A 288 -20.55 12.01 4.12
CA PRO A 288 -19.76 12.30 2.93
C PRO A 288 -19.57 13.78 2.55
N PRO A 289 -20.56 14.69 2.69
CA PRO A 289 -20.33 16.12 2.45
C PRO A 289 -19.24 16.74 3.34
N VAL A 290 -19.18 16.33 4.61
CA VAL A 290 -18.15 16.77 5.58
C VAL A 290 -16.80 16.18 5.21
N TRP A 291 -16.74 14.89 4.89
CA TRP A 291 -15.51 14.23 4.43
C TRP A 291 -14.93 14.90 3.18
N PHE A 292 -15.77 15.14 2.17
CA PHE A 292 -15.37 15.76 0.92
C PHE A 292 -14.87 17.20 1.11
N PHE A 293 -15.55 17.99 1.95
CA PHE A 293 -15.12 19.34 2.31
C PHE A 293 -13.76 19.36 3.01
N VAL A 294 -13.52 18.43 3.94
CA VAL A 294 -12.26 18.40 4.71
C VAL A 294 -11.09 17.78 3.94
N MET A 295 -11.33 16.77 3.09
CA MET A 295 -10.28 15.94 2.51
C MET A 295 -9.97 16.19 1.04
N ASN A 296 -10.91 16.65 0.21
CA ASN A 296 -10.66 16.76 -1.23
C ASN A 296 -9.52 17.75 -1.56
N ASP A 297 -9.45 18.87 -0.85
CA ASP A 297 -8.36 19.85 -1.03
C ASP A 297 -7.04 19.39 -0.37
N ARG A 298 -7.11 18.57 0.68
CA ARG A 298 -5.93 17.92 1.27
C ARG A 298 -5.30 16.92 0.29
N VAL A 299 -6.11 16.17 -0.46
CA VAL A 299 -5.62 15.29 -1.54
C VAL A 299 -4.88 16.09 -2.62
N LYS A 300 -5.40 17.27 -3.02
CA LYS A 300 -4.71 18.17 -3.98
C LYS A 300 -3.35 18.62 -3.46
N HIS A 301 -3.31 19.24 -2.28
CA HIS A 301 -2.06 19.70 -1.65
C HIS A 301 -1.04 18.57 -1.46
N CYS A 302 -1.50 17.36 -1.10
CA CYS A 302 -0.63 16.20 -1.01
C CYS A 302 -0.04 15.79 -2.37
N HIS A 303 -0.83 15.76 -3.45
CA HIS A 303 -0.30 15.47 -4.79
C HIS A 303 0.68 16.54 -5.29
N GLU A 304 0.41 17.81 -5.04
CA GLU A 304 1.31 18.93 -5.36
C GLU A 304 2.64 18.80 -4.59
N ARG A 305 2.58 18.51 -3.29
CA ARG A 305 3.77 18.26 -2.45
C ARG A 305 4.56 17.04 -2.91
N ILE A 306 3.90 15.94 -3.27
CA ILE A 306 4.53 14.72 -3.80
C ILE A 306 5.28 15.02 -5.10
N ALA A 307 4.63 15.69 -6.06
CA ALA A 307 5.25 16.09 -7.32
C ALA A 307 6.45 17.04 -7.11
N ARG A 308 6.38 17.94 -6.12
CA ARG A 308 7.49 18.82 -5.74
C ARG A 308 8.66 18.03 -5.14
N VAL A 309 8.40 17.06 -4.26
CA VAL A 309 9.43 16.19 -3.69
C VAL A 309 10.11 15.35 -4.77
N GLU A 310 9.36 14.71 -5.67
CA GLU A 310 9.92 13.95 -6.79
C GLU A 310 10.84 14.81 -7.66
N LYS A 311 10.38 16.01 -8.06
CA LYS A 311 11.19 16.96 -8.83
C LYS A 311 12.44 17.42 -8.07
N SER A 312 12.38 17.54 -6.75
CA SER A 312 13.53 17.91 -5.91
C SER A 312 14.58 16.80 -5.81
N GLY A 313 14.18 15.53 -5.89
CA GLY A 313 15.05 14.38 -5.59
C GLY A 313 15.58 14.37 -4.15
N VAL A 314 14.92 15.04 -3.20
CA VAL A 314 15.27 15.01 -1.76
C VAL A 314 14.64 13.78 -1.10
N ASN A 315 15.42 13.04 -0.30
CA ASN A 315 14.92 11.94 0.50
C ASN A 315 14.19 12.46 1.76
N VAL A 316 12.90 12.77 1.62
CA VAL A 316 12.05 13.26 2.71
C VAL A 316 11.61 12.18 3.72
N PHE A 317 12.19 10.98 3.63
CA PHE A 317 11.96 9.86 4.56
C PHE A 317 13.21 9.52 5.40
N SER A 318 14.22 10.41 5.43
CA SER A 318 15.34 10.32 6.38
C SER A 318 14.96 10.85 7.76
N GLU A 319 15.70 10.41 8.79
CA GLU A 319 15.54 10.92 10.15
C GLU A 319 16.02 12.39 10.26
N ASP A 320 16.97 12.81 9.41
CA ASP A 320 17.45 14.19 9.31
C ASP A 320 16.37 15.14 8.78
N PHE A 321 15.62 14.74 7.75
CA PHE A 321 14.50 15.51 7.21
C PHE A 321 13.39 15.67 8.27
N ASP A 322 13.10 14.58 8.98
CA ASP A 322 12.10 14.56 10.06
C ASP A 322 12.55 15.41 11.27
N ALA A 323 13.86 15.56 11.52
CA ALA A 323 14.40 16.46 12.53
C ALA A 323 14.31 17.94 12.08
N GLU A 324 14.65 18.24 10.84
CA GLU A 324 14.60 19.60 10.28
C GLU A 324 13.14 20.11 10.16
N ALA A 325 12.21 19.26 9.74
CA ALA A 325 10.78 19.56 9.71
C ALA A 325 10.20 19.82 11.13
N ARG A 326 10.76 19.21 12.18
CA ARG A 326 10.42 19.57 13.58
C ARG A 326 11.05 20.88 14.00
N ARG A 327 12.31 21.15 13.62
CA ARG A 327 13.02 22.41 13.93
C ARG A 327 12.33 23.63 13.31
N LEU A 328 11.79 23.49 12.11
CA LEU A 328 11.09 24.54 11.36
C LEU A 328 9.56 24.51 11.54
N GLY A 329 9.00 23.49 12.20
CA GLY A 329 7.55 23.33 12.39
C GLY A 329 6.74 23.02 11.13
N SER A 330 7.38 22.86 9.96
CA SER A 330 6.73 22.59 8.67
C SER A 330 7.60 21.69 7.77
N VAL A 331 6.93 20.77 7.09
CA VAL A 331 7.52 19.90 6.04
C VAL A 331 7.89 20.72 4.81
N GLU A 332 7.05 21.68 4.47
CA GLU A 332 7.21 22.59 3.35
C GLU A 332 8.44 23.49 3.57
N ALA A 333 8.59 24.08 4.76
CA ALA A 333 9.77 24.89 5.12
C ALA A 333 11.08 24.07 5.13
N ALA A 334 11.05 22.82 5.58
CA ALA A 334 12.22 21.93 5.51
C ALA A 334 12.58 21.54 4.06
N LEU A 335 11.58 21.35 3.20
CA LEU A 335 11.79 21.13 1.77
C LEU A 335 12.35 22.39 1.09
N ASP A 336 11.90 23.58 1.48
CA ASP A 336 12.43 24.87 1.00
C ASP A 336 13.90 25.05 1.38
N ALA A 337 14.24 24.85 2.66
CA ALA A 337 15.60 24.98 3.17
C ALA A 337 16.60 24.02 2.48
N LEU A 338 16.21 22.75 2.32
CA LEU A 338 17.05 21.74 1.65
C LEU A 338 17.13 21.93 0.13
N LEU A 339 16.13 22.55 -0.50
CA LEU A 339 16.22 22.97 -1.90
C LEU A 339 17.22 24.12 -2.05
N ALA A 340 17.11 25.17 -1.23
CA ALA A 340 18.04 26.30 -1.26
C ALA A 340 19.49 25.86 -0.99
N GLU A 341 19.72 24.99 -0.01
CA GLU A 341 21.07 24.46 0.24
C GLU A 341 21.59 23.61 -0.95
N LYS A 342 20.71 22.86 -1.62
CA LYS A 342 21.06 22.06 -2.80
C LYS A 342 21.43 22.94 -3.99
N GLU A 343 20.71 24.04 -4.20
CA GLU A 343 20.99 25.03 -5.24
C GLU A 343 22.32 25.76 -4.95
N GLU A 344 22.52 26.26 -3.73
CA GLU A 344 23.79 26.89 -3.32
C GLU A 344 24.99 25.92 -3.45
N ARG A 345 24.82 24.64 -3.07
CA ARG A 345 25.83 23.58 -3.26
C ARG A 345 26.07 23.23 -4.73
N GLN A 346 25.15 23.53 -5.64
CA GLN A 346 25.38 23.42 -7.08
C GLN A 346 26.12 24.65 -7.61
N GLU A 347 25.72 25.87 -7.25
CA GLU A 347 26.40 27.10 -7.63
C GLU A 347 27.86 27.12 -7.16
N ARG A 348 28.12 26.75 -5.89
CA ARG A 348 29.48 26.61 -5.32
C ARG A 348 30.33 25.52 -6.02
N LYS A 349 29.72 24.60 -6.79
CA LYS A 349 30.40 23.58 -7.59
C LYS A 349 30.59 23.98 -9.05
N ILE A 350 29.91 25.01 -9.54
CA ILE A 350 30.23 25.61 -10.84
C ILE A 350 31.56 26.35 -10.66
N PRO A 351 32.65 25.96 -11.35
CA PRO A 351 33.90 26.70 -11.26
C PRO A 351 33.67 28.10 -11.83
N LYS A 352 33.98 29.14 -11.04
CA LYS A 352 33.96 30.53 -11.50
C LYS A 352 35.01 30.74 -12.59
N LYS A 353 34.64 30.47 -13.84
CA LYS A 353 35.32 31.04 -15.00
C LYS A 353 35.03 32.55 -15.04
N ASN A 354 35.99 33.29 -15.60
CA ASN A 354 36.04 34.75 -15.70
C ASN A 354 36.45 35.43 -14.36
N ALA A 355 37.18 36.55 -14.35
CA ALA A 355 37.63 37.38 -15.47
C ALA A 355 39.01 38.03 -15.19
N THR A 356 40.04 37.71 -15.99
CA THR A 356 41.34 38.39 -15.90
C THR A 356 42.12 38.52 -17.22
N GLU A 357 41.51 38.27 -18.39
CA GLU A 357 42.27 38.18 -19.66
C GLU A 357 41.57 38.77 -20.90
N VAL A 358 40.80 39.86 -20.75
CA VAL A 358 40.27 40.64 -21.89
C VAL A 358 40.41 42.15 -21.64
N CYS A 359 41.65 42.65 -21.48
CA CYS A 359 41.90 44.09 -21.39
C CYS A 359 43.35 44.52 -21.72
N ARG A 360 44.00 44.01 -22.79
CA ARG A 360 45.36 44.46 -23.15
C ARG A 360 45.83 44.23 -24.60
N SER A 361 45.18 44.84 -25.59
CA SER A 361 45.78 45.06 -26.94
C SER A 361 44.94 45.96 -27.86
N GLN A 362 44.74 47.23 -27.49
CA GLN A 362 44.48 48.28 -28.49
C GLN A 362 45.78 49.03 -28.76
N SER A 363 46.26 48.98 -30.00
CA SER A 363 47.37 49.80 -30.51
C SER A 363 46.83 50.70 -31.63
N PRO A 364 47.22 51.98 -31.71
CA PRO A 364 46.95 52.80 -32.87
C PRO A 364 47.87 52.44 -34.04
N ASP A 365 47.44 52.79 -35.24
CA ASP A 365 48.15 52.66 -36.51
C ASP A 365 49.39 53.56 -36.64
N ASN A 366 50.31 53.19 -37.55
CA ASN A 366 50.43 53.85 -38.87
C ASN A 366 51.86 53.71 -39.49
N ARG A 367 51.98 53.08 -40.68
CA ARG A 367 52.72 53.57 -41.88
C ARG A 367 52.94 52.53 -43.00
N THR A 368 52.21 52.71 -44.10
CA THR A 368 52.65 52.66 -45.51
C THR A 368 53.62 51.57 -46.05
N SER A 369 53.07 50.62 -46.84
CA SER A 369 53.35 50.41 -48.30
C SER A 369 54.76 49.99 -48.83
N PRO A 370 54.89 49.47 -50.08
CA PRO A 370 54.13 48.36 -50.73
C PRO A 370 54.98 47.44 -51.68
N THR A 371 54.59 46.17 -51.91
CA THR A 371 55.03 45.42 -53.13
C THR A 371 54.13 44.24 -53.56
N THR A 372 53.52 44.37 -54.75
CA THR A 372 53.37 43.38 -55.85
C THR A 372 53.30 41.86 -55.56
N LEU A 373 52.15 41.19 -55.83
CA LEU A 373 51.85 40.43 -57.08
C LEU A 373 50.56 39.56 -56.97
N ALA A 374 50.03 39.12 -58.12
CA ALA A 374 48.83 38.29 -58.34
C ALA A 374 49.13 37.25 -59.46
N PRO A 375 48.21 36.37 -59.99
CA PRO A 375 46.75 36.27 -59.80
C PRO A 375 46.14 34.83 -59.76
N HIS A 376 44.79 34.74 -59.74
CA HIS A 376 43.92 33.61 -60.20
C HIS A 376 43.91 32.27 -59.42
N ALA A 377 42.84 31.43 -59.42
CA ALA A 377 41.43 31.62 -59.81
C ALA A 377 40.46 30.54 -59.23
N MET A 378 39.16 30.90 -59.16
CA MET A 378 37.91 30.11 -59.28
C MET A 378 37.76 28.62 -58.84
N SER A 379 37.05 28.45 -57.72
CA SER A 379 35.66 27.89 -57.65
C SER A 379 35.33 26.35 -57.65
N ARG A 380 34.12 26.08 -57.12
CA ARG A 380 33.20 24.93 -57.35
C ARG A 380 33.48 23.55 -56.73
N ARG A 381 32.90 23.37 -55.53
CA ARG A 381 31.73 22.48 -55.26
C ARG A 381 31.67 21.10 -55.95
N ARG A 382 31.64 20.02 -55.15
CA ARG A 382 30.95 18.76 -55.49
C ARG A 382 30.49 17.98 -54.25
N GLU A 383 29.19 17.73 -54.15
CA GLU A 383 28.59 16.78 -53.19
C GLU A 383 28.67 15.34 -53.74
N LYS A 384 28.57 14.32 -52.87
CA LYS A 384 28.27 12.93 -53.27
C LYS A 384 27.38 12.22 -52.23
N HIS A 385 26.28 11.65 -52.70
CA HIS A 385 25.50 10.64 -51.99
C HIS A 385 26.21 9.27 -52.00
N VAL A 386 25.87 8.42 -51.02
CA VAL A 386 25.88 6.95 -51.11
C VAL A 386 24.57 6.43 -50.51
N GLN A 387 24.04 5.31 -51.02
CA GLN A 387 22.72 4.77 -50.67
C GLN A 387 22.76 3.45 -49.86
N ASN A 388 21.58 3.09 -49.33
CA ASN A 388 21.22 1.86 -48.64
C ASN A 388 21.80 0.53 -49.18
N GLY A 389 21.93 -0.45 -48.28
CA GLY A 389 21.91 -1.88 -48.58
C GLY A 389 21.11 -2.67 -47.53
N LYS A 390 20.12 -3.46 -47.96
CA LYS A 390 19.43 -4.49 -47.15
C LYS A 390 19.82 -5.88 -47.66
N LYS A 391 19.90 -6.88 -46.77
CA LYS A 391 19.62 -8.30 -47.07
C LYS A 391 19.44 -9.12 -45.79
N GLY A 392 18.64 -10.18 -45.88
CA GLY A 392 18.68 -11.36 -45.01
C GLY A 392 19.24 -12.57 -45.77
N LEU A 393 19.09 -13.82 -45.32
CA LEU A 393 18.40 -14.28 -44.11
C LEU A 393 19.42 -14.83 -43.08
N GLU A 394 19.51 -16.08 -42.59
CA GLU A 394 18.73 -17.33 -42.74
C GLU A 394 18.96 -18.24 -41.50
N ALA A 395 18.41 -19.47 -41.46
CA ALA A 395 18.38 -20.34 -40.26
C ALA A 395 19.23 -21.63 -40.38
N ARG A 396 19.51 -22.28 -39.24
CA ARG A 396 19.94 -23.69 -39.16
C ARG A 396 19.58 -24.34 -37.82
N GLU A 397 19.08 -25.57 -37.88
CA GLU A 397 18.94 -26.50 -36.76
C GLU A 397 20.01 -27.59 -36.88
N GLU A 398 20.50 -28.15 -35.77
CA GLU A 398 20.88 -29.57 -35.68
C GLU A 398 21.04 -30.05 -34.23
N ASP A 399 20.57 -31.29 -34.03
CA ASP A 399 20.48 -32.17 -32.86
C ASP A 399 21.87 -32.54 -32.26
N GLY A 400 21.90 -33.07 -31.03
CA GLY A 400 23.15 -33.34 -30.29
C GLY A 400 22.98 -33.96 -28.89
N ARG A 401 22.42 -35.16 -28.81
CA ARG A 401 22.08 -35.88 -27.55
C ARG A 401 23.30 -36.19 -26.65
N GLY A 402 23.22 -35.92 -25.32
CA GLY A 402 24.31 -36.25 -24.36
C GLY A 402 23.89 -36.45 -22.90
N ARG A 403 23.78 -37.72 -22.45
CA ARG A 403 23.33 -38.16 -21.10
C ARG A 403 24.27 -37.75 -19.95
N GLY A 404 23.73 -37.45 -18.74
CA GLY A 404 24.52 -37.37 -17.49
C GLY A 404 23.67 -37.40 -16.21
N ARG A 405 23.93 -38.35 -15.28
CA ARG A 405 23.17 -38.53 -14.01
C ARG A 405 23.82 -37.79 -12.84
N GLY A 406 23.01 -37.29 -11.89
CA GLY A 406 23.43 -36.89 -10.54
C GLY A 406 22.29 -36.99 -9.52
N ARG A 407 22.54 -37.44 -8.29
CA ARG A 407 21.53 -37.61 -7.22
C ARG A 407 21.90 -36.80 -5.95
N LYS A 408 20.84 -36.47 -5.18
CA LYS A 408 20.74 -36.22 -3.71
C LYS A 408 21.92 -36.76 -2.85
N PRO A 409 22.29 -36.10 -1.72
CA PRO A 409 21.42 -35.87 -0.53
C PRO A 409 21.05 -34.39 -0.29
N ALA A 410 20.08 -33.96 0.53
CA ALA A 410 19.33 -34.54 1.68
C ALA A 410 20.09 -34.57 3.02
N LEU A 411 19.75 -33.63 3.91
CA LEU A 411 20.12 -33.64 5.34
C LEU A 411 18.85 -33.40 6.19
N HIS A 412 18.78 -34.08 7.33
CA HIS A 412 17.85 -33.82 8.43
C HIS A 412 18.57 -32.96 9.48
N GLU A 413 17.86 -32.04 10.13
CA GLU A 413 17.29 -32.22 11.48
C GLU A 413 16.04 -31.33 11.63
#